data_AF-A0AAW9B6J1-F1
#
_entry.id   AF-A0AAW9B6J1-F1
#
_cell.length_a   1.000
_cell.length_b   1.000
_cell.length_c   1.000
_cell.angle_alpha   90.00
_cell.angle_beta   90.00
_cell.angle_gamma   90.00
#
_symmetry.space_group_name_H-M   'P 1'
#
loop_
_entity.id
_entity.type
_entity.pdbx_description
1 polymer ?
#
loop_
_entity_poly.entity_id
_entity_poly.type
_entity_poly.pdbx_seq_one_letter_code
_entity_poly.pdbx_strand_id
1 'polypeptide(L)'
;MKKLLTLSLLMVSATGYAAQCRVDIHNEVRMDGQSLEIRQTSGDKAVVDEDNNLFIKGELIELDAEQKAAIEAYREKMNAYIPQAKQLASDGLELANDIIDDVAASLDAPGAFDNVKVAVKDFFADVQSRYYKDGDFILPADSFESMTQGWTKDFEKAQEIFNKEFLASAFDALSKKMKE
;
A
#
# COMPACT_ATOMS: atom_id res chain seq x y z
N MET A 1 60.35 2.27 33.48
CA MET A 1 59.37 1.15 33.38
C MET A 1 58.23 1.67 32.52
N LYS A 2 58.28 1.40 31.21
CA LYS A 2 57.59 0.29 30.52
C LYS A 2 56.06 0.44 30.52
N LYS A 3 55.58 0.89 29.36
CA LYS A 3 54.38 0.45 28.62
C LYS A 3 53.25 -0.17 29.45
N LEU A 4 52.06 0.40 29.38
CA LEU A 4 50.82 -0.30 28.96
C LEU A 4 49.71 0.76 28.89
N LEU A 5 49.51 1.31 27.69
CA LEU A 5 48.32 1.12 26.86
C LEU A 5 47.18 2.07 27.26
N THR A 6 47.10 3.29 26.70
CA THR A 6 46.49 3.63 25.40
C THR A 6 45.23 2.83 25.07
N LEU A 7 44.18 3.58 24.72
CA LEU A 7 43.11 3.19 23.81
C LEU A 7 41.81 2.63 24.44
N SER A 8 41.23 3.35 25.40
CA SER A 8 39.78 3.35 25.60
C SER A 8 39.15 4.28 24.55
N LEU A 9 39.23 3.85 23.30
CA LEU A 9 38.65 4.53 22.15
C LEU A 9 37.13 4.57 22.30
N LEU A 10 36.57 5.72 21.94
CA LEU A 10 35.17 6.00 21.70
C LEU A 10 34.41 4.77 21.17
N MET A 11 33.61 4.16 22.05
CA MET A 11 32.38 3.48 21.66
C MET A 11 31.22 4.19 22.36
N VAL A 12 31.14 5.51 22.18
CA VAL A 12 29.83 6.15 22.12
C VAL A 12 29.29 5.75 20.76
N SER A 13 28.69 4.55 20.69
CA SER A 13 27.72 4.27 19.66
C SER A 13 26.71 5.40 19.77
N ALA A 14 26.77 6.35 18.84
CA ALA A 14 25.64 7.22 18.58
C ALA A 14 24.50 6.25 18.30
N THR A 15 23.68 5.98 19.32
CA THR A 15 22.37 5.40 19.14
C THR A 15 21.71 6.37 18.20
N GLY A 16 21.72 6.04 16.91
CA GLY A 16 20.97 6.76 15.91
C GLY A 16 19.58 6.81 16.49
N TYR A 17 19.16 8.02 16.88
CA TYR A 17 17.77 8.27 17.10
C TYR A 17 17.15 7.95 15.75
N ALA A 18 16.62 6.73 15.62
CA ALA A 18 15.57 6.46 14.67
C ALA A 18 14.47 7.41 15.13
N ALA A 19 14.54 8.65 14.65
CA ALA A 19 13.40 9.54 14.64
C ALA A 19 12.33 8.67 14.00
N GLN A 20 11.36 8.24 14.79
CA GLN A 20 10.12 7.73 14.26
C GLN A 20 9.64 8.86 13.35
N CYS A 21 9.90 8.74 12.06
CA CYS A 21 9.42 9.68 11.06
C CYS A 21 7.91 9.57 11.14
N ARG A 22 7.29 10.45 11.92
CA ARG A 22 5.85 10.66 11.88
C ARG A 22 5.59 11.36 10.57
N VAL A 23 5.33 10.55 9.55
CA VAL A 23 4.93 11.03 8.23
C VAL A 23 3.45 11.33 8.31
N ASP A 24 3.11 12.60 8.51
CA ASP A 24 1.73 13.06 8.45
C ASP A 24 1.47 13.64 7.06
N ILE A 25 0.49 13.09 6.36
CA ILE A 25 0.10 13.57 5.04
C ILE A 25 -1.06 14.55 5.25
N HIS A 26 -0.73 15.83 5.36
CA HIS A 26 -1.73 16.86 5.67
C HIS A 26 -2.65 17.22 4.51
N ASN A 27 -2.31 16.80 3.28
CA ASN A 27 -2.99 17.19 2.05
C ASN A 27 -3.28 15.94 1.20
N GLU A 28 -4.40 15.96 0.48
CA GLU A 28 -4.71 14.88 -0.46
C GLU A 28 -3.70 14.94 -1.61
N VAL A 29 -3.15 13.79 -1.99
CA VAL A 29 -2.25 13.67 -3.14
C VAL A 29 -2.94 12.87 -4.22
N ARG A 30 -2.98 13.41 -5.44
CA ARG A 30 -3.53 12.75 -6.63
C ARG A 30 -2.45 12.56 -7.67
N MET A 31 -2.46 11.41 -8.32
CA MET A 31 -1.49 11.05 -9.36
C MET A 31 -2.20 10.25 -10.46
N ASP A 32 -1.98 10.67 -11.70
CA ASP A 32 -2.50 10.01 -12.91
C ASP A 32 -1.40 9.23 -13.67
N GLY A 33 -0.17 9.21 -13.11
CA GLY A 33 1.02 8.60 -13.72
C GLY A 33 1.90 9.58 -14.50
N GLN A 34 1.43 10.80 -14.75
CA GLN A 34 2.17 11.87 -15.44
C GLN A 34 2.31 13.12 -14.57
N SER A 35 1.24 13.51 -13.89
CA SER A 35 1.15 14.69 -13.04
C SER A 35 1.03 14.31 -11.57
N LEU A 36 1.40 15.26 -10.70
CA LEU A 36 1.23 15.18 -9.26
C LEU A 36 0.42 16.40 -8.82
N GLU A 37 -0.74 16.17 -8.21
CA GLU A 37 -1.57 17.22 -7.63
C GLU A 37 -1.66 17.06 -6.12
N ILE A 38 -1.39 18.14 -5.39
CA ILE A 38 -1.55 18.23 -3.94
C ILE A 38 -2.71 19.17 -3.66
N ARG A 39 -3.77 18.67 -3.03
CA ARG A 39 -4.96 19.44 -2.65
C ARG A 39 -5.00 19.69 -1.15
N GLN A 40 -5.03 20.96 -0.78
CA GLN A 40 -5.28 21.38 0.59
C GLN A 40 -6.76 21.25 0.94
N THR A 41 -7.06 21.13 2.22
CA THR A 41 -8.43 21.16 2.76
C THR A 41 -9.15 22.48 2.48
N SER A 42 -8.40 23.57 2.28
CA SER A 42 -8.91 24.88 1.86
C SER A 42 -9.44 24.91 0.41
N GLY A 43 -9.12 23.89 -0.39
CA GLY A 43 -9.41 23.83 -1.83
C GLY A 43 -8.28 24.39 -2.71
N ASP A 44 -7.25 25.00 -2.12
CA ASP A 44 -6.05 25.38 -2.85
C ASP A 44 -5.32 24.13 -3.36
N LYS A 45 -4.76 24.23 -4.58
CA LYS A 45 -3.99 23.13 -5.18
C LYS A 45 -2.62 23.57 -5.67
N ALA A 46 -1.67 22.66 -5.52
CA ALA A 46 -0.38 22.70 -6.18
C ALA A 46 -0.34 21.56 -7.21
N VAL A 47 0.11 21.84 -8.42
CA VAL A 47 0.20 20.86 -9.51
C VAL A 47 1.61 20.86 -10.06
N VAL A 48 2.20 19.68 -10.18
CA VAL A 48 3.41 19.43 -10.94
C VAL A 48 2.99 18.73 -12.22
N ASP A 49 3.22 19.37 -13.36
CA ASP A 49 2.89 18.80 -14.68
C ASP A 49 3.95 17.78 -15.15
N GLU A 50 3.75 17.24 -16.34
CA GLU A 50 4.66 16.26 -16.95
C GLU A 50 6.07 16.83 -17.27
N ASP A 51 6.17 18.14 -17.45
CA ASP A 51 7.40 18.89 -17.75
C ASP A 51 8.13 19.39 -16.49
N ASN A 52 7.67 18.93 -15.32
CA ASN A 52 8.16 19.28 -14.00
C ASN A 52 8.03 20.78 -13.68
N ASN A 53 7.00 21.44 -14.20
CA ASN A 53 6.64 22.81 -13.84
C ASN A 53 5.68 22.78 -12.63
N LEU A 54 5.94 23.65 -11.65
CA LEU A 54 5.08 23.80 -10.48
C LEU A 54 4.08 24.94 -10.70
N PHE A 55 2.80 24.63 -10.54
CA PHE A 55 1.72 25.59 -10.50
C PHE A 55 1.12 25.65 -9.10
N ILE A 56 1.03 26.83 -8.50
CA ILE A 56 0.30 27.04 -7.24
C ILE A 56 -0.85 27.99 -7.55
N LYS A 57 -2.09 27.57 -7.25
CA LYS A 57 -3.31 28.34 -7.58
C LYS A 57 -3.42 28.70 -9.08
N GLY A 58 -2.81 27.89 -9.95
CA GLY A 58 -2.79 28.09 -11.40
C GLY A 58 -1.68 29.02 -11.90
N GLU A 59 -0.88 29.60 -11.00
CA GLU A 59 0.26 30.44 -11.37
C GLU A 59 1.54 29.62 -11.44
N LEU A 60 2.30 29.80 -12.52
CA LEU A 60 3.60 29.16 -12.70
C LEU A 60 4.60 29.71 -11.67
N ILE A 61 5.22 28.83 -10.92
CA ILE A 61 6.25 29.16 -9.95
C ILE A 61 7.62 28.93 -10.60
N GLU A 62 8.45 29.97 -10.59
CA GLU A 62 9.83 29.85 -11.05
C GLU A 62 10.63 29.03 -10.03
N LEU A 63 11.15 27.89 -10.51
CA LEU A 63 11.98 26.99 -9.73
C LEU A 63 13.43 27.17 -10.14
N ASP A 64 14.34 27.14 -9.16
CA ASP A 64 15.75 26.97 -9.47
C ASP A 64 16.06 25.53 -9.92
N ALA A 65 17.29 25.31 -10.38
CA ALA A 65 17.69 24.01 -10.92
C ALA A 65 17.63 22.87 -9.89
N GLU A 66 17.90 23.16 -8.61
CA GLU A 66 17.88 22.15 -7.54
C GLU A 66 16.43 21.79 -7.18
N GLN A 67 15.55 22.79 -7.10
CA GLN A 67 14.12 22.61 -6.85
C GLN A 67 13.44 21.83 -7.98
N LYS A 68 13.76 22.15 -9.24
CA LYS A 68 13.21 21.43 -10.40
C LYS A 68 13.63 19.97 -10.39
N ALA A 69 14.91 19.69 -10.12
CA ALA A 69 15.41 18.32 -10.00
C ALA A 69 14.78 17.56 -8.82
N ALA A 70 14.53 18.23 -7.69
CA ALA A 70 13.90 17.60 -6.52
C ALA A 70 12.45 17.19 -6.81
N ILE A 71 11.67 18.05 -7.46
CA ILE A 71 10.27 17.79 -7.81
C ILE A 71 10.17 16.70 -8.89
N GLU A 72 11.03 16.75 -9.90
CA GLU A 72 11.15 15.70 -10.92
C GLU A 72 11.42 14.33 -10.27
N ALA A 73 12.46 14.25 -9.44
CA ALA A 73 12.81 13.01 -8.75
C ALA A 73 11.69 12.50 -7.81
N TYR A 74 10.93 13.40 -7.19
CA TYR A 74 9.78 13.02 -6.38
C TYR A 74 8.66 12.43 -7.24
N ARG A 75 8.27 13.12 -8.33
CA ARG A 75 7.24 12.68 -9.28
C ARG A 75 7.60 11.32 -9.90
N GLU A 76 8.81 11.16 -10.40
CA GLU A 76 9.28 9.91 -11.00
C GLU A 76 9.25 8.74 -10.02
N LYS A 77 9.74 8.93 -8.78
CA LYS A 77 9.72 7.89 -7.75
C LYS A 77 8.30 7.48 -7.40
N MET A 78 7.40 8.44 -7.24
CA MET A 78 6.00 8.15 -6.93
C MET A 78 5.33 7.39 -8.07
N ASN A 79 5.53 7.83 -9.31
CA ASN A 79 5.00 7.15 -10.51
C ASN A 79 5.62 5.76 -10.72
N ALA A 80 6.82 5.49 -10.21
CA ALA A 80 7.42 4.17 -10.24
C ALA A 80 6.89 3.24 -9.13
N TYR A 81 6.80 3.74 -7.88
CA TYR A 81 6.49 2.89 -6.73
C TYR A 81 5.00 2.56 -6.56
N ILE A 82 4.10 3.47 -6.91
CA ILE A 82 2.66 3.25 -6.74
C ILE A 82 2.16 2.09 -7.62
N PRO A 83 2.50 2.01 -8.92
CA PRO A 83 2.14 0.85 -9.74
C PRO A 83 2.76 -0.45 -9.24
N GLN A 84 4.00 -0.42 -8.75
CA GLN A 84 4.66 -1.60 -8.17
C GLN A 84 3.93 -2.12 -6.94
N ALA A 85 3.51 -1.23 -6.03
CA ALA A 85 2.72 -1.60 -4.87
C ALA A 85 1.36 -2.21 -5.25
N LYS A 86 0.69 -1.65 -6.27
CA LYS A 86 -0.54 -2.22 -6.83
C LYS A 86 -0.32 -3.61 -7.42
N GLN A 87 0.77 -3.81 -8.16
CA GLN A 87 1.11 -5.09 -8.73
C GLN A 87 1.36 -6.13 -7.64
N LEU A 88 2.19 -5.80 -6.64
CA LEU A 88 2.48 -6.69 -5.51
C LEU A 88 1.20 -7.13 -4.78
N ALA A 89 0.25 -6.22 -4.59
CA ALA A 89 -1.02 -6.54 -3.96
C ALA A 89 -1.90 -7.45 -4.84
N SER A 90 -1.81 -7.31 -6.16
CA SER A 90 -2.53 -8.16 -7.13
C SER A 90 -1.91 -9.57 -7.20
N ASP A 91 -0.57 -9.65 -7.23
CA ASP A 91 0.17 -10.91 -7.19
C ASP A 91 -0.11 -11.68 -5.88
N GLY A 92 -0.22 -10.96 -4.76
CA GLY A 92 -0.59 -11.55 -3.48
C GLY A 92 -1.99 -12.18 -3.46
N LEU A 93 -2.96 -11.55 -4.15
CA LEU A 93 -4.31 -12.10 -4.32
C LEU A 93 -4.31 -13.34 -5.21
N GLU A 94 -3.52 -13.33 -6.29
CA GLU A 94 -3.35 -14.48 -7.18
C GLU A 94 -2.77 -15.67 -6.42
N LEU A 95 -1.68 -15.46 -5.67
CA LEU A 95 -1.08 -16.48 -4.83
C LEU A 95 -2.06 -17.06 -3.79
N ALA A 96 -2.90 -16.21 -3.19
CA ALA A 96 -3.92 -16.67 -2.25
C ALA A 96 -4.95 -17.58 -2.93
N ASN A 97 -5.36 -17.26 -4.15
CA ASN A 97 -6.27 -18.09 -4.93
C ASN A 97 -5.65 -19.44 -5.30
N ASP A 98 -4.37 -19.45 -5.68
CA ASP A 98 -3.63 -20.70 -5.98
C ASP A 98 -3.60 -21.62 -4.76
N ILE A 99 -3.33 -21.07 -3.57
CA ILE A 99 -3.35 -21.85 -2.31
C ILE A 99 -4.75 -22.43 -2.03
N ILE A 100 -5.82 -21.66 -2.29
CA ILE A 100 -7.20 -22.14 -2.12
C ILE A 100 -7.48 -23.31 -3.07
N ASP A 101 -7.02 -23.23 -4.31
CA ASP A 101 -7.19 -24.28 -5.31
C ASP A 101 -6.38 -25.54 -4.96
N ASP A 102 -5.17 -25.40 -4.43
CA ASP A 102 -4.38 -26.51 -3.91
C ASP A 102 -5.09 -27.24 -2.75
N VAL A 103 -5.71 -26.48 -1.83
CA VAL A 103 -6.51 -27.06 -0.74
C VAL A 103 -7.73 -27.80 -1.31
N ALA A 104 -8.45 -27.20 -2.27
CA ALA A 104 -9.60 -27.83 -2.92
C ALA A 104 -9.23 -29.15 -3.61
N ALA A 105 -8.10 -29.17 -4.32
CA ALA A 105 -7.55 -30.36 -4.96
C ALA A 105 -7.15 -31.43 -3.93
N SER A 106 -6.52 -31.04 -2.81
CA SER A 106 -6.12 -31.97 -1.75
C SER A 106 -7.30 -32.70 -1.08
N LEU A 107 -8.46 -32.05 -1.04
CA LEU A 107 -9.71 -32.62 -0.54
C LEU A 107 -10.48 -33.39 -1.62
N ASP A 108 -9.97 -33.39 -2.86
CA ASP A 108 -10.64 -33.94 -4.04
C ASP A 108 -12.07 -33.38 -4.15
N ALA A 109 -12.13 -32.05 -4.04
CA ALA A 109 -13.33 -31.23 -4.08
C ALA A 109 -13.06 -29.93 -4.88
N PRO A 110 -12.71 -30.04 -6.18
CA PRO A 110 -12.40 -28.88 -7.01
C PRO A 110 -13.58 -27.90 -7.08
N GLY A 111 -13.29 -26.60 -6.97
CA GLY A 111 -14.29 -25.53 -6.99
C GLY A 111 -15.10 -25.37 -5.68
N ALA A 112 -14.91 -26.24 -4.68
CA ALA A 112 -15.64 -26.13 -3.41
C ALA A 112 -15.42 -24.80 -2.67
N PHE A 113 -14.29 -24.14 -2.92
CA PHE A 113 -13.88 -22.90 -2.27
C PHE A 113 -13.95 -21.68 -3.20
N ASP A 114 -14.62 -21.77 -4.36
CA ASP A 114 -14.74 -20.65 -5.30
C ASP A 114 -15.42 -19.42 -4.68
N ASN A 115 -16.38 -19.63 -3.77
CA ASN A 115 -17.00 -18.56 -2.98
C ASN A 115 -15.97 -17.81 -2.12
N VAL A 116 -14.96 -18.50 -1.57
CA VAL A 116 -13.89 -17.87 -0.78
C VAL A 116 -13.08 -16.94 -1.69
N LYS A 117 -12.69 -17.42 -2.88
CA LYS A 117 -11.95 -16.62 -3.87
C LYS A 117 -12.74 -15.37 -4.28
N VAL A 118 -14.03 -15.52 -4.55
CA VAL A 118 -14.92 -14.39 -4.89
C VAL A 118 -15.00 -13.41 -3.73
N ALA A 119 -15.26 -13.87 -2.50
CA ALA A 119 -15.42 -13.00 -1.36
C ALA A 119 -14.14 -12.20 -1.02
N VAL A 120 -12.97 -12.84 -1.11
CA VAL A 120 -11.67 -12.16 -0.91
C VAL A 120 -11.39 -11.18 -2.04
N LYS A 121 -11.66 -11.54 -3.30
CA LYS A 121 -11.50 -10.65 -4.44
C LYS A 121 -12.40 -9.42 -4.34
N ASP A 122 -13.66 -9.60 -3.98
CA ASP A 122 -14.62 -8.50 -3.83
C ASP A 122 -14.20 -7.55 -2.71
N PHE A 123 -13.72 -8.11 -1.59
CA PHE A 123 -13.16 -7.30 -0.51
C PHE A 123 -11.92 -6.51 -0.95
N PHE A 124 -11.01 -7.15 -1.70
CA PHE A 124 -9.83 -6.46 -2.23
C PHE A 124 -10.20 -5.33 -3.20
N ALA A 125 -11.20 -5.53 -4.05
CA ALA A 125 -11.71 -4.51 -4.96
C ALA A 125 -12.32 -3.32 -4.20
N ASP A 126 -13.05 -3.57 -3.11
CA ASP A 126 -13.56 -2.53 -2.21
C ASP A 126 -12.42 -1.70 -1.59
N VAL A 127 -11.39 -2.37 -1.06
CA VAL A 127 -10.19 -1.71 -0.52
C VAL A 127 -9.50 -0.86 -1.59
N GLN A 128 -9.30 -1.41 -2.78
CA GLN A 128 -8.64 -0.72 -3.89
C GLN A 128 -9.41 0.53 -4.34
N SER A 129 -10.75 0.47 -4.37
CA SER A 129 -11.61 1.58 -4.80
C SER A 129 -11.47 2.85 -3.94
N ARG A 130 -10.97 2.71 -2.70
CA ARG A 130 -10.68 3.85 -1.83
C ARG A 130 -9.53 4.72 -2.35
N TYR A 131 -8.58 4.08 -3.03
CA TYR A 131 -7.35 4.73 -3.50
C TYR A 131 -7.33 4.97 -5.01
N TYR A 132 -8.19 4.33 -5.80
CA TYR A 132 -8.27 4.55 -7.24
C TYR A 132 -9.64 5.07 -7.63
N LYS A 133 -9.69 6.28 -8.21
CA LYS A 133 -10.93 6.88 -8.74
C LYS A 133 -10.66 7.45 -10.12
N ASP A 134 -11.49 7.08 -11.10
CA ASP A 134 -11.39 7.55 -12.50
C ASP A 134 -10.02 7.31 -13.17
N GLY A 135 -9.25 6.33 -12.69
CA GLY A 135 -7.89 6.03 -13.17
C GLY A 135 -6.78 6.64 -12.32
N ASP A 136 -7.10 7.67 -11.54
CA ASP A 136 -6.16 8.37 -10.67
C ASP A 136 -5.96 7.62 -9.37
N PHE A 137 -4.71 7.57 -8.91
CA PHE A 137 -4.39 7.21 -7.53
C PHE A 137 -4.61 8.43 -6.62
N ILE A 138 -5.36 8.23 -5.55
CA ILE A 138 -5.69 9.23 -4.54
C ILE A 138 -5.19 8.73 -3.20
N LEU A 139 -4.26 9.48 -2.62
CA LEU A 139 -3.81 9.33 -1.26
C LEU A 139 -4.56 10.36 -0.40
N PRO A 140 -5.51 9.94 0.45
CA PRO A 140 -6.24 10.87 1.29
C PRO A 140 -5.31 11.60 2.25
N ALA A 141 -5.67 12.82 2.62
CA ALA A 141 -5.03 13.54 3.72
C ALA A 141 -5.31 12.81 5.03
N ASP A 142 -4.34 12.04 5.52
CA ASP A 142 -4.44 11.32 6.77
C ASP A 142 -3.06 11.13 7.42
N SER A 143 -3.07 10.85 8.72
CA SER A 143 -1.87 10.42 9.43
C SER A 143 -1.50 9.00 9.02
N PHE A 144 -0.20 8.72 8.93
CA PHE A 144 0.28 7.36 8.66
C PHE A 144 -0.21 6.35 9.73
N GLU A 145 -0.40 6.82 10.96
CA GLU A 145 -0.97 6.00 12.04
C GLU A 145 -2.42 5.59 11.74
N SER A 146 -3.29 6.53 11.35
CA SER A 146 -4.67 6.24 10.97
C SER A 146 -4.73 5.30 9.76
N MET A 147 -3.89 5.53 8.75
CA MET A 147 -3.80 4.64 7.59
C MET A 147 -3.42 3.21 8.00
N THR A 148 -2.41 3.07 8.87
CA THR A 148 -1.99 1.76 9.40
C THR A 148 -3.11 1.08 10.17
N GLN A 149 -3.82 1.82 11.03
CA GLN A 149 -4.99 1.29 11.74
C GLN A 149 -6.11 0.86 10.78
N GLY A 150 -6.34 1.61 9.70
CA GLY A 150 -7.27 1.25 8.64
C GLY A 150 -6.90 -0.08 8.00
N TRP A 151 -5.64 -0.23 7.58
CA TRP A 151 -5.13 -1.47 7.00
C TRP A 151 -5.21 -2.66 7.95
N THR A 152 -4.91 -2.47 9.23
CA THR A 152 -5.07 -3.53 10.24
C THR A 152 -6.52 -4.00 10.34
N LYS A 153 -7.47 -3.06 10.39
CA LYS A 153 -8.91 -3.40 10.40
C LYS A 153 -9.35 -4.09 9.12
N ASP A 154 -8.83 -3.66 7.97
CA ASP A 154 -9.12 -4.29 6.69
C ASP A 154 -8.60 -5.73 6.65
N PHE A 155 -7.40 -5.95 7.18
CA PHE A 155 -6.82 -7.28 7.29
C PHE A 155 -7.64 -8.19 8.21
N GLU A 156 -8.02 -7.71 9.39
CA GLU A 156 -8.90 -8.46 10.32
C GLU A 156 -10.23 -8.83 9.65
N LYS A 157 -10.83 -7.91 8.90
CA LYS A 157 -12.07 -8.15 8.16
C LYS A 157 -11.89 -9.16 7.02
N ALA A 158 -10.77 -9.10 6.30
CA ALA A 158 -10.43 -10.10 5.29
C ALA A 158 -10.31 -11.50 5.91
N GLN A 159 -9.65 -11.62 7.07
CA GLN A 159 -9.55 -12.89 7.80
C GLN A 159 -10.91 -13.42 8.24
N GLU A 160 -11.80 -12.54 8.72
CA GLU A 160 -13.17 -12.93 9.08
C GLU A 160 -13.95 -13.48 7.88
N ILE A 161 -13.92 -12.75 6.76
CA ILE A 161 -14.57 -13.17 5.50
C ILE A 161 -14.01 -14.52 5.05
N PHE A 162 -12.68 -14.63 4.99
CA PHE A 162 -12.01 -15.87 4.60
C PHE A 162 -12.45 -17.03 5.49
N ASN A 163 -12.35 -16.89 6.82
CA ASN A 163 -12.69 -17.96 7.76
C ASN A 163 -14.14 -18.40 7.63
N LYS A 164 -15.07 -17.45 7.53
CA LYS A 164 -16.50 -17.74 7.40
C LYS A 164 -16.80 -18.52 6.13
N GLU A 165 -16.34 -18.02 4.99
CA GLU A 165 -16.59 -18.65 3.69
C GLU A 165 -15.87 -20.00 3.60
N PHE A 166 -14.62 -20.08 4.07
CA PHE A 166 -13.82 -21.29 4.04
C PHE A 166 -14.43 -22.42 4.88
N LEU A 167 -14.87 -22.13 6.11
CA LEU A 167 -15.50 -23.15 6.97
C LEU A 167 -16.83 -23.62 6.40
N ALA A 168 -17.63 -22.73 5.80
CA ALA A 168 -18.86 -23.09 5.13
C ALA A 168 -18.60 -24.03 3.94
N SER A 169 -17.61 -23.69 3.10
CA SER A 169 -17.18 -24.49 1.95
C SER A 169 -16.63 -25.85 2.36
N ALA A 170 -15.78 -25.89 3.38
CA ALA A 170 -15.24 -27.13 3.90
C ALA A 170 -16.34 -28.05 4.43
N PHE A 171 -17.31 -27.51 5.17
CA PHE A 171 -18.44 -28.29 5.66
C PHE A 171 -19.31 -28.84 4.51
N ASP A 172 -19.59 -28.03 3.49
CA ASP A 172 -20.36 -28.47 2.32
C ASP A 172 -19.63 -29.58 1.53
N ALA A 173 -18.33 -29.41 1.30
CA ALA A 173 -17.49 -30.39 0.61
C ALA A 173 -17.48 -31.74 1.35
N LEU A 174 -17.24 -31.72 2.67
CA LEU A 174 -17.23 -32.93 3.50
C LEU A 174 -18.63 -33.57 3.57
N SER A 175 -19.68 -32.77 3.67
CA SER A 175 -21.07 -33.25 3.70
C SER A 175 -21.47 -33.95 2.40
N LYS A 176 -21.02 -33.45 1.24
CA LYS A 176 -21.22 -34.12 -0.06
C LYS A 176 -20.50 -35.46 -0.12
N LYS A 177 -19.23 -35.53 0.30
CA LYS A 177 -18.47 -36.79 0.34
C LYS A 177 -19.06 -37.84 1.29
N MET A 178 -19.69 -37.44 2.38
CA MET A 178 -20.36 -38.40 3.29
C MET A 178 -21.68 -38.97 2.74
N LYS A 179 -22.23 -38.40 1.66
CA LYS A 179 -23.45 -38.86 1.01
C LYS A 179 -23.18 -39.78 -0.19
N GLU A 180 -21.93 -39.88 -0.61
CA GLU A 180 -21.41 -40.83 -1.61
C GLU A 180 -20.97 -42.13 -0.93
#